data_AF-A0A847ALH3-F1
#
_entry.id   AF-A0A847ALH3-F1
#
_cell.length_a   1.000
_cell.length_b   1.000
_cell.length_c   1.000
_cell.angle_alpha   90.00
_cell.angle_beta   90.00
_cell.angle_gamma   90.00
#
_symmetry.space_group_name_H-M   'P 1'
#
loop_
_entity.id
_entity.type
_entity.pdbx_description
1 polymer ?
#
loop_
_entity_poly.entity_id
_entity_poly.type
_entity_poly.pdbx_seq_one_letter_code
_entity_poly.pdbx_strand_id
1 'polypeptide(L)'
;VGEDILYTEVRKQKRKKFETLKKNEQSLLNRAESKSRKQTITANLGEEEFLTEELEFLRYLLKYCNTVLFEAEDEKGGEMLKISVGQYMIGELENDDLVSENELFRKFFYDVRDNMDKPGFNSWKFFIFHHDSKVSSLATDLLTEKFIESKRWAKAGAYSEKEEDILDFLIPRIINEYKLRKVKIMLSGIELSISTASQENDFQKVTEEQTKYMNLKKVEKYLSDKLGNRAII
;
A
#
# COMPACT_ATOMS: atom_id res chain seq x y z
N VAL A 1 -25.99 40.68 -41.55
CA VAL A 1 -25.71 39.27 -41.88
C VAL A 1 -24.37 38.92 -41.25
N GLY A 2 -24.34 38.21 -40.11
CA GLY A 2 -23.05 37.94 -39.46
C GLY A 2 -23.07 37.31 -38.07
N GLU A 3 -24.15 37.41 -37.29
CA GLU A 3 -24.17 36.83 -35.93
C GLU A 3 -24.76 35.42 -35.89
N ASP A 4 -25.87 35.15 -36.60
CA ASP A 4 -26.49 33.81 -36.62
C ASP A 4 -25.59 32.74 -37.26
N ILE A 5 -24.77 33.13 -38.23
CA ILE A 5 -23.78 32.27 -38.88
C ILE A 5 -22.62 31.99 -37.91
N LEU A 6 -22.22 32.96 -37.08
CA LEU A 6 -21.21 32.76 -36.04
C LEU A 6 -21.72 31.81 -34.95
N TYR A 7 -22.96 31.97 -34.49
CA TYR A 7 -23.55 31.12 -33.46
C TYR A 7 -23.68 29.65 -33.90
N THR A 8 -24.04 29.42 -35.15
CA THR A 8 -24.14 28.08 -35.73
C THR A 8 -22.77 27.41 -35.86
N GLU A 9 -21.75 28.15 -36.30
CA GLU A 9 -20.39 27.61 -36.44
C GLU A 9 -19.74 27.34 -35.06
N VAL A 10 -19.95 28.20 -34.07
CA VAL A 10 -19.48 27.98 -32.69
C VAL A 10 -20.13 26.75 -32.05
N ARG A 11 -21.44 26.54 -32.25
CA ARG A 11 -22.13 25.32 -31.77
C ARG A 11 -21.61 24.06 -32.45
N LYS A 12 -21.33 24.13 -33.75
CA LYS A 12 -20.77 23.01 -34.52
C LYS A 12 -19.35 22.65 -34.05
N GLN A 13 -18.50 23.64 -33.77
CA GLN A 13 -17.16 23.40 -33.21
C GLN A 13 -17.21 22.83 -31.79
N LYS A 14 -18.10 23.35 -30.92
CA LYS A 14 -18.27 22.81 -29.56
C LYS A 14 -18.74 21.36 -29.57
N ARG A 15 -19.68 21.01 -30.46
CA ARG A 15 -20.14 19.62 -30.63
C ARG A 15 -19.03 18.71 -31.12
N LYS A 16 -18.23 19.14 -32.09
CA LYS A 16 -17.10 18.37 -32.61
C LYS A 16 -16.00 18.17 -31.55
N LYS A 17 -15.69 19.19 -30.75
CA LYS A 17 -14.77 19.06 -29.59
C LYS A 17 -15.33 18.09 -28.55
N PHE A 18 -16.60 18.19 -28.20
CA PHE A 18 -17.24 17.29 -27.23
C PHE A 18 -17.27 15.83 -27.70
N GLU A 19 -17.58 15.58 -28.97
CA GLU A 19 -17.54 14.23 -29.56
C GLU A 19 -16.11 13.67 -29.60
N THR A 20 -15.10 14.51 -29.85
CA THR A 20 -13.68 14.10 -29.83
C THR A 20 -13.20 13.79 -28.41
N LEU A 21 -13.60 14.60 -27.43
CA LEU A 21 -13.30 14.37 -26.01
C LEU A 21 -13.96 13.08 -25.52
N LYS A 22 -15.24 12.85 -25.84
CA LYS A 22 -15.95 11.63 -25.48
C LYS A 22 -15.36 10.39 -26.15
N LYS A 23 -14.89 10.49 -27.39
CA LYS A 23 -14.22 9.38 -28.10
C LYS A 23 -12.85 9.08 -27.51
N ASN A 24 -12.09 10.11 -27.12
CA ASN A 24 -10.82 9.96 -26.42
C ASN A 24 -11.04 9.34 -25.03
N GLU A 25 -12.01 9.82 -24.27
CA GLU A 25 -12.39 9.29 -22.95
C GLU A 25 -12.83 7.82 -23.05
N GLN A 26 -13.68 7.48 -24.02
CA GLN A 26 -14.08 6.09 -24.25
C GLN A 26 -12.90 5.21 -24.68
N SER A 27 -11.96 5.71 -25.48
CA SER A 27 -10.75 4.97 -25.83
C SER A 27 -9.79 4.78 -24.65
N LEU A 28 -9.74 5.74 -23.72
CA LEU A 28 -8.96 5.65 -22.48
C LEU A 28 -9.59 4.64 -21.51
N LEU A 29 -10.92 4.62 -21.39
CA LEU A 29 -11.69 3.65 -20.62
C LEU A 29 -11.54 2.24 -21.21
N ASN A 30 -11.70 2.06 -22.51
CA ASN A 30 -11.52 0.75 -23.17
C ASN A 30 -10.06 0.24 -23.08
N ARG A 31 -9.07 1.15 -23.07
CA ARG A 31 -7.64 0.82 -22.83
C ARG A 31 -7.35 0.48 -21.36
N ALA A 32 -8.10 1.05 -20.42
CA ALA A 32 -8.04 0.71 -19.00
C ALA A 32 -8.72 -0.64 -18.71
N GLU A 33 -9.85 -0.93 -19.35
CA GLU A 33 -10.58 -2.20 -19.20
C GLU A 33 -9.83 -3.38 -19.82
N SER A 34 -9.22 -3.22 -21.00
CA SER A 34 -8.38 -4.26 -21.63
C SER A 34 -7.07 -4.55 -20.86
N LYS A 35 -6.60 -3.61 -20.04
CA LYS A 35 -5.43 -3.78 -19.14
C LYS A 35 -5.79 -4.19 -17.70
N SER A 36 -7.08 -4.25 -17.37
CA SER A 36 -7.62 -4.77 -16.10
C SER A 36 -7.81 -6.30 -16.12
N ARG A 37 -7.44 -6.98 -17.22
CA ARG A 37 -7.32 -8.44 -17.23
C ARG A 37 -6.18 -8.82 -16.28
N LYS A 38 -6.57 -9.05 -15.02
CA LYS A 38 -5.78 -9.56 -13.89
C LYS A 38 -4.68 -10.48 -14.39
N GLN A 39 -3.46 -9.95 -14.51
CA GLN A 39 -2.29 -10.74 -14.21
C GLN A 39 -2.09 -10.55 -12.72
N THR A 40 -2.80 -11.37 -11.93
CA THR A 40 -2.30 -11.76 -10.63
C THR A 40 -0.93 -12.34 -10.93
N ILE A 41 0.14 -11.59 -10.64
CA ILE A 41 1.48 -12.16 -10.66
C ILE A 41 1.50 -13.06 -9.43
N THR A 42 0.99 -14.28 -9.61
CA THR A 42 1.35 -15.40 -8.76
C THR A 42 2.81 -15.65 -9.09
N ALA A 43 3.70 -14.92 -8.42
CA ALA A 43 5.10 -15.27 -8.43
C ALA A 43 5.16 -16.72 -7.94
N ASN A 44 5.88 -17.58 -8.67
CA ASN A 44 6.08 -18.99 -8.29
C ASN A 44 7.01 -19.06 -7.05
N LEU A 45 6.57 -18.49 -5.94
CA LEU A 45 7.07 -18.79 -4.60
C LEU A 45 6.21 -19.94 -4.09
N GLY A 46 6.83 -21.06 -3.72
CA GLY A 46 6.09 -22.24 -3.28
C GLY A 46 5.11 -21.91 -2.15
N GLU A 47 3.87 -22.37 -2.29
CA GLU A 47 2.76 -22.50 -1.31
C GLU A 47 2.38 -21.32 -0.39
N GLU A 48 3.22 -20.31 -0.18
CA GLU A 48 2.96 -19.18 0.70
C GLU A 48 2.32 -18.02 -0.08
N GLU A 49 1.02 -17.82 0.15
CA GLU A 49 0.25 -16.73 -0.46
C GLU A 49 0.54 -15.40 0.27
N PHE A 50 1.15 -14.45 -0.44
CA PHE A 50 1.38 -13.10 0.06
C PHE A 50 0.25 -12.15 -0.34
N LEU A 51 -0.08 -11.24 0.57
CA LEU A 51 -0.88 -10.06 0.24
C LEU A 51 -0.06 -9.11 -0.65
N THR A 52 -0.72 -8.40 -1.55
CA THR A 52 -0.03 -7.38 -2.37
C THR A 52 0.62 -6.32 -1.50
N GLU A 53 -0.06 -5.91 -0.43
CA GLU A 53 0.42 -4.93 0.54
C GLU A 53 1.60 -5.46 1.37
N GLU A 54 1.71 -6.78 1.59
CA GLU A 54 2.87 -7.39 2.24
C GLU A 54 4.11 -7.29 1.36
N LEU A 55 3.98 -7.60 0.06
CA LEU A 55 5.07 -7.50 -0.88
C LEU A 55 5.53 -6.04 -1.07
N GLU A 56 4.57 -5.10 -1.14
CA GLU A 56 4.88 -3.68 -1.22
C GLU A 56 5.60 -3.19 0.05
N PHE A 57 5.13 -3.59 1.24
CA PHE A 57 5.80 -3.29 2.50
C PHE A 57 7.24 -3.82 2.51
N LEU A 58 7.45 -5.09 2.18
CA LEU A 58 8.79 -5.69 2.15
C LEU A 58 9.71 -5.02 1.14
N ARG A 59 9.22 -4.66 -0.06
CA ARG A 59 10.02 -3.98 -1.07
C ARG A 59 10.61 -2.67 -0.54
N TYR A 60 9.80 -1.83 0.11
CA TYR A 60 10.26 -0.56 0.65
C TYR A 60 11.16 -0.75 1.88
N LEU A 61 10.82 -1.71 2.74
CA LEU A 61 11.66 -2.09 3.86
C LEU A 61 13.06 -2.53 3.39
N LEU A 62 13.15 -3.29 2.30
CA LEU A 62 14.42 -3.76 1.73
C LEU A 62 15.19 -2.64 1.03
N LYS A 63 14.53 -1.91 0.14
CA LYS A 63 15.16 -0.92 -0.74
C LYS A 63 15.64 0.31 0.01
N TYR A 64 14.86 0.75 1.00
CA TYR A 64 15.08 2.04 1.68
C TYR A 64 15.34 1.92 3.18
N CYS A 65 15.58 0.72 3.72
CA CYS A 65 15.79 0.47 5.16
C CYS A 65 16.59 1.55 5.88
N ASN A 66 17.75 1.91 5.32
CA ASN A 66 18.73 2.80 5.94
C ASN A 66 18.54 4.28 5.56
N THR A 67 17.55 4.62 4.71
CA THR A 67 17.27 5.99 4.32
C THR A 67 16.62 6.73 5.48
N VAL A 68 17.10 7.94 5.77
CA VAL A 68 16.50 8.82 6.79
C VAL A 68 15.14 9.30 6.30
N LEU A 69 14.10 9.08 7.11
CA LEU A 69 12.73 9.47 6.81
C LEU A 69 12.36 10.78 7.51
N PHE A 70 12.70 10.91 8.80
CA PHE A 70 12.43 12.10 9.60
C PHE A 70 13.67 12.50 10.42
N GLU A 71 13.82 13.79 10.67
CA GLU A 71 14.74 14.32 11.67
C GLU A 71 13.92 15.07 12.73
N ALA A 72 14.07 14.68 14.00
CA ALA A 72 13.36 15.28 15.13
C ALA A 72 14.37 15.89 16.10
N GLU A 73 14.09 17.07 16.64
CA GLU A 73 14.88 17.64 17.72
C GLU A 73 14.63 16.83 19.01
N ASP A 74 15.70 16.40 19.69
CA ASP A 74 15.60 15.83 21.03
C ASP A 74 14.94 16.84 21.98
N GLU A 75 14.02 16.38 22.84
CA GLU A 75 13.32 17.21 23.85
C GLU A 75 14.30 17.94 24.78
N LYS A 76 15.57 17.49 24.82
CA LYS A 76 16.66 18.09 25.60
C LYS A 76 17.54 19.09 24.82
N GLY A 77 17.17 19.44 23.59
CA GLY A 77 17.76 20.54 22.83
C GLY A 77 19.20 20.33 22.36
N GLY A 78 19.64 19.07 22.20
CA GLY A 78 21.04 18.74 21.92
C GLY A 78 21.30 18.05 20.57
N GLU A 79 20.59 16.97 20.27
CA GLU A 79 20.88 16.14 19.08
C GLU A 79 19.62 15.92 18.22
N MET A 80 19.79 15.95 16.91
CA MET A 80 18.73 15.62 15.95
C MET A 80 18.60 14.09 15.87
N LEU A 81 17.52 13.54 16.41
CA LEU A 81 17.16 12.14 16.28
C LEU A 81 16.74 11.86 14.83
N LYS A 82 17.52 11.05 14.12
CA LYS A 82 17.23 10.62 12.77
C LYS A 82 16.48 9.30 12.82
N ILE A 83 15.25 9.29 12.30
CA ILE A 83 14.43 8.08 12.18
C ILE A 83 14.55 7.60 10.75
N SER A 84 15.08 6.39 10.55
CA SER A 84 15.15 5.74 9.24
C SER A 84 13.82 5.13 8.82
N VAL A 85 13.65 4.86 7.52
CA VAL A 85 12.49 4.14 6.98
C VAL A 85 12.32 2.79 7.66
N GLY A 86 13.41 2.03 7.85
CA GLY A 86 13.37 0.72 8.52
C GLY A 86 12.83 0.83 9.94
N GLN A 87 13.36 1.77 10.73
CA GLN A 87 12.90 2.01 12.10
C GLN A 87 11.43 2.41 12.15
N TYR A 88 11.00 3.31 11.26
CA TYR A 88 9.61 3.76 11.22
C TYR A 88 8.65 2.63 10.79
N MET A 89 8.97 1.90 9.72
CA MET A 89 8.13 0.81 9.21
C MET A 89 8.00 -0.34 10.21
N ILE A 90 9.09 -0.73 10.85
CA ILE A 90 9.08 -1.80 11.86
C ILE A 90 8.31 -1.34 13.10
N GLY A 91 8.63 -0.15 13.62
CA GLY A 91 7.95 0.40 14.79
C GLY A 91 6.43 0.50 14.60
N GLU A 92 5.98 0.93 13.41
CA GLU A 92 4.55 1.04 13.11
C GLU A 92 3.79 -0.30 13.13
N LEU A 93 4.45 -1.44 12.84
CA LEU A 93 3.80 -2.75 12.92
C LEU A 93 3.98 -3.42 14.28
N GLU A 94 5.12 -3.23 14.96
CA GLU A 94 5.33 -3.75 16.31
C GLU A 94 4.42 -3.05 17.34
N ASN A 95 4.24 -1.73 17.22
CA ASN A 95 3.37 -0.97 18.12
C ASN A 95 1.89 -1.39 18.03
N ASP A 96 1.45 -1.82 16.84
CA ASP A 96 0.06 -2.22 16.59
C ASP A 96 -0.14 -3.76 16.70
N ASP A 97 0.92 -4.54 16.93
CA ASP A 97 0.92 -6.01 16.87
C ASP A 97 0.33 -6.56 15.55
N LEU A 98 0.79 -6.00 14.42
CA LEU A 98 0.27 -6.29 13.07
C LEU A 98 1.28 -7.02 12.16
N VAL A 99 2.32 -7.62 12.72
CA VAL A 99 3.28 -8.42 11.95
C VAL A 99 2.55 -9.60 11.29
N SER A 100 2.85 -9.88 10.02
CA SER A 100 2.18 -10.96 9.28
C SER A 100 2.41 -12.33 9.91
N GLU A 101 1.44 -13.23 9.75
CA GLU A 101 1.58 -14.64 10.10
C GLU A 101 2.40 -15.44 9.07
N ASN A 102 2.61 -14.88 7.87
CA ASN A 102 3.42 -15.50 6.82
C ASN A 102 4.87 -15.67 7.28
N GLU A 103 5.38 -16.91 7.22
CA GLU A 103 6.69 -17.26 7.77
C GLU A 103 7.82 -16.49 7.10
N LEU A 104 7.78 -16.41 5.77
CA LEU A 104 8.79 -15.71 5.00
C LEU A 104 8.72 -14.19 5.25
N PHE A 105 7.52 -13.58 5.33
CA PHE A 105 7.37 -12.19 5.75
C PHE A 105 8.02 -11.92 7.11
N ARG A 106 7.72 -12.75 8.12
CA ARG A 106 8.29 -12.61 9.47
C ARG A 106 9.81 -12.70 9.45
N LYS A 107 10.36 -13.62 8.64
CA LYS A 107 11.81 -13.75 8.48
C LYS A 107 12.42 -12.44 8.01
N PHE A 108 11.92 -11.86 6.92
CA PHE A 108 12.39 -10.56 6.44
C PHE A 108 12.21 -9.45 7.49
N PHE A 109 11.04 -9.39 8.13
CA PHE A 109 10.72 -8.36 9.11
C PHE A 109 11.69 -8.39 10.31
N TYR A 110 11.85 -9.54 10.95
CA TYR A 110 12.69 -9.67 12.13
C TYR A 110 14.18 -9.65 11.81
N ASP A 111 14.60 -10.19 10.66
CA ASP A 111 16.00 -10.07 10.22
C ASP A 111 16.37 -8.58 10.00
N VAL A 112 15.48 -7.75 9.46
CA VAL A 112 15.74 -6.31 9.40
C VAL A 112 15.78 -5.70 10.79
N ARG A 113 14.78 -5.98 11.64
CA ARG A 113 14.71 -5.46 13.02
C ARG A 113 16.00 -5.73 13.79
N ASP A 114 16.51 -6.95 13.72
CA ASP A 114 17.65 -7.40 14.54
C ASP A 114 19.01 -6.96 13.98
N ASN A 115 19.04 -6.40 12.77
CA ASN A 115 20.27 -5.99 12.10
C ASN A 115 20.32 -4.51 11.73
N MET A 116 19.21 -3.77 11.70
CA MET A 116 19.16 -2.39 11.20
C MET A 116 20.06 -1.42 11.96
N ASP A 117 20.31 -1.66 13.25
CA ASP A 117 21.18 -0.83 14.08
C ASP A 117 22.67 -1.24 14.00
N LYS A 118 23.00 -2.32 13.27
CA LYS A 118 24.39 -2.77 13.13
C LYS A 118 25.15 -1.87 12.15
N PRO A 119 26.37 -1.41 12.50
CA PRO A 119 27.18 -0.60 11.60
C PRO A 119 27.42 -1.29 10.26
N GLY A 120 27.14 -0.59 9.16
CA GLY A 120 27.34 -1.11 7.80
C GLY A 120 26.29 -2.12 7.33
N PHE A 121 25.22 -2.36 8.10
CA PHE A 121 24.10 -3.18 7.61
C PHE A 121 23.47 -2.56 6.37
N ASN A 122 23.24 -3.40 5.37
CA ASN A 122 22.57 -3.04 4.14
C ASN A 122 21.52 -4.10 3.84
N SER A 123 20.25 -3.73 4.02
CA SER A 123 19.13 -4.66 3.94
C SER A 123 19.08 -5.41 2.60
N TRP A 124 19.07 -4.69 1.47
CA TRP A 124 18.97 -5.34 0.17
C TRP A 124 20.12 -6.33 -0.12
N LYS A 125 21.38 -5.99 0.21
CA LYS A 125 22.52 -6.92 0.05
C LYS A 125 22.40 -8.12 0.96
N PHE A 126 22.01 -7.91 2.21
CA PHE A 126 21.85 -8.97 3.20
C PHE A 126 20.90 -10.07 2.70
N PHE A 127 19.76 -9.69 2.11
CA PHE A 127 18.79 -10.66 1.63
C PHE A 127 19.10 -11.23 0.25
N ILE A 128 19.67 -10.46 -0.69
CA ILE A 128 20.07 -11.01 -2.00
C ILE A 128 21.10 -12.14 -1.85
N PHE A 129 22.08 -11.98 -0.95
CA PHE A 129 23.13 -12.97 -0.73
C PHE A 129 22.79 -13.97 0.39
N HIS A 130 21.51 -14.08 0.73
CA HIS A 130 21.06 -14.96 1.81
C HIS A 130 21.18 -16.45 1.42
N HIS A 131 21.61 -17.29 2.38
CA HIS A 131 21.86 -18.72 2.16
C HIS A 131 20.59 -19.53 1.83
N ASP A 132 19.47 -19.13 2.43
CA ASP A 132 18.14 -19.66 2.12
C ASP A 132 17.68 -19.16 0.74
N SER A 133 17.47 -20.09 -0.19
CA SER A 133 17.08 -19.79 -1.57
C SER A 133 15.70 -19.13 -1.68
N LYS A 134 14.77 -19.42 -0.75
CA LYS A 134 13.45 -18.77 -0.75
C LYS A 134 13.58 -17.27 -0.47
N VAL A 135 14.43 -16.93 0.48
CA VAL A 135 14.71 -15.54 0.89
C VAL A 135 15.41 -14.79 -0.23
N SER A 136 16.51 -15.32 -0.77
CA SER A 136 17.24 -14.63 -1.83
C SER A 136 16.43 -14.48 -3.12
N SER A 137 15.58 -15.47 -3.46
CA SER A 137 14.64 -15.38 -4.58
C SER A 137 13.62 -14.25 -4.36
N LEU A 138 12.92 -14.23 -3.22
CA LEU A 138 11.94 -13.19 -2.93
C LEU A 138 12.57 -11.80 -2.93
N ALA A 139 13.74 -11.65 -2.31
CA ALA A 139 14.46 -10.37 -2.29
C ALA A 139 14.79 -9.88 -3.71
N THR A 140 15.26 -10.79 -4.57
CA THR A 140 15.56 -10.47 -5.97
C THR A 140 14.29 -10.05 -6.71
N ASP A 141 13.18 -10.76 -6.52
CA ASP A 141 11.89 -10.45 -7.15
C ASP A 141 11.34 -9.10 -6.70
N LEU A 142 11.41 -8.78 -5.40
CA LEU A 142 10.96 -7.52 -4.81
C LEU A 142 11.79 -6.31 -5.30
N LEU A 143 13.09 -6.50 -5.49
CA LEU A 143 14.02 -5.42 -5.87
C LEU A 143 14.14 -5.24 -7.39
N THR A 144 13.68 -6.21 -8.18
CA THR A 144 13.65 -6.08 -9.64
C THR A 144 12.54 -5.09 -10.04
N GLU A 145 12.91 -4.14 -10.90
CA GLU A 145 12.15 -2.94 -11.34
C GLU A 145 10.73 -3.21 -11.89
N LYS A 146 10.37 -4.48 -12.09
CA LYS A 146 9.07 -4.92 -12.64
C LYS A 146 7.97 -5.14 -11.60
N PHE A 147 8.24 -4.98 -10.30
CA PHE A 147 7.17 -4.98 -9.30
C PHE A 147 6.43 -3.64 -9.32
N ILE A 148 5.77 -3.40 -10.46
CA ILE A 148 4.81 -2.37 -10.80
C ILE A 148 5.21 -1.03 -10.17
N GLU A 149 5.80 -0.11 -10.94
CA GLU A 149 5.50 1.33 -10.79
C GLU A 149 4.00 1.38 -10.59
N SER A 150 3.53 1.39 -9.33
CA SER A 150 2.17 0.94 -9.11
C SER A 150 1.35 1.96 -9.89
N LYS A 151 0.64 1.52 -10.92
CA LYS A 151 -0.10 2.44 -11.79
C LYS A 151 -1.16 3.19 -10.97
N ARG A 152 -1.35 2.81 -9.69
CA ARG A 152 -2.09 3.52 -8.64
C ARG A 152 -1.43 4.86 -8.28
N TRP A 153 -0.09 4.95 -8.27
CA TRP A 153 0.68 6.15 -7.97
C TRP A 153 0.70 7.14 -9.15
N ALA A 154 0.88 6.64 -10.37
CA ALA A 154 0.89 7.46 -11.59
C ALA A 154 -0.48 8.09 -11.93
N LYS A 155 -1.60 7.46 -11.51
CA LYS A 155 -2.97 7.93 -11.80
C LYS A 155 -3.38 9.18 -11.01
N ALA A 156 -2.64 9.54 -9.97
CA ALA A 156 -2.86 10.75 -9.18
C ALA A 156 -2.23 12.02 -9.81
N GLY A 157 -1.80 11.96 -11.07
CA GLY A 157 -1.59 13.13 -11.94
C GLY A 157 -0.45 14.09 -11.58
N ALA A 158 0.40 13.81 -10.59
CA ALA A 158 1.26 14.86 -10.01
C ALA A 158 2.74 14.54 -9.77
N TYR A 159 3.28 13.37 -10.15
CA TYR A 159 4.67 13.06 -9.79
C TYR A 159 5.49 12.56 -10.98
N SER A 160 6.36 13.46 -11.47
CA SER A 160 7.54 13.14 -12.27
C SER A 160 8.77 12.90 -11.37
N GLU A 161 8.56 12.82 -10.05
CA GLU A 161 9.59 12.66 -9.03
C GLU A 161 9.91 11.18 -8.81
N LYS A 162 11.16 10.88 -8.44
CA LYS A 162 11.56 9.49 -8.16
C LYS A 162 10.94 9.05 -6.83
N GLU A 163 10.74 7.74 -6.66
CA GLU A 163 10.25 7.17 -5.39
C GLU A 163 11.07 7.65 -4.18
N GLU A 164 12.38 7.83 -4.37
CA GLU A 164 13.35 8.30 -3.38
C GLU A 164 13.05 9.72 -2.87
N ASP A 165 12.44 10.56 -3.69
CA ASP A 165 12.20 11.98 -3.40
C ASP A 165 10.94 12.20 -2.55
N ILE A 166 10.07 11.20 -2.44
CA ILE A 166 8.74 11.29 -1.80
C ILE A 166 8.50 10.24 -0.71
N LEU A 167 9.57 9.70 -0.12
CA LEU A 167 9.48 8.64 0.89
C LEU A 167 8.70 9.07 2.14
N ASP A 168 8.81 10.33 2.54
CA ASP A 168 8.07 10.96 3.64
C ASP A 168 6.54 10.84 3.47
N PHE A 169 6.06 10.88 2.22
CA PHE A 169 4.66 10.66 1.88
C PHE A 169 4.34 9.18 1.64
N LEU A 170 5.23 8.48 0.93
CA LEU A 170 4.97 7.14 0.40
C LEU A 170 5.01 6.07 1.51
N ILE A 171 5.97 6.16 2.43
CA ILE A 171 6.13 5.18 3.50
C ILE A 171 4.91 5.15 4.44
N PRO A 172 4.43 6.28 5.02
CA PRO A 172 3.21 6.25 5.82
C PRO A 172 2.01 5.70 5.06
N ARG A 173 1.90 5.98 3.76
CA ARG A 173 0.80 5.47 2.95
C ARG A 173 0.86 3.96 2.77
N ILE A 174 2.01 3.39 2.42
CA ILE A 174 2.21 1.93 2.30
C ILE A 174 1.83 1.22 3.60
N ILE A 175 2.28 1.76 4.74
CA ILE A 175 1.92 1.23 6.05
C ILE A 175 0.41 1.26 6.28
N ASN A 176 -0.25 2.39 6.01
CA ASN A 176 -1.72 2.48 6.17
C ASN A 176 -2.48 1.55 5.23
N GLU A 177 -1.98 1.32 4.01
CA GLU A 177 -2.56 0.35 3.07
C GLU A 177 -2.44 -1.09 3.60
N TYR A 178 -1.25 -1.46 4.13
CA TYR A 178 -1.04 -2.74 4.82
C TYR A 178 -1.99 -2.89 6.03
N LYS A 179 -2.04 -1.89 6.91
CA LYS A 179 -2.92 -1.88 8.10
C LYS A 179 -4.39 -2.05 7.69
N LEU A 180 -4.85 -1.32 6.68
CA LEU A 180 -6.22 -1.43 6.17
C LEU A 180 -6.52 -2.84 5.63
N ARG A 181 -5.57 -3.46 4.92
CA ARG A 181 -5.72 -4.83 4.43
C ARG A 181 -5.85 -5.84 5.58
N LYS A 182 -5.03 -5.71 6.63
CA LYS A 182 -5.13 -6.56 7.83
C LYS A 182 -6.45 -6.36 8.56
N VAL A 183 -6.88 -5.12 8.77
CA VAL A 183 -8.19 -4.78 9.35
C VAL A 183 -9.34 -5.44 8.58
N LYS A 184 -9.30 -5.42 7.24
CA LYS A 184 -10.32 -6.09 6.41
C LYS A 184 -10.34 -7.61 6.58
N ILE A 185 -9.18 -8.26 6.72
CA ILE A 185 -9.09 -9.70 6.99
C ILE A 185 -9.68 -10.02 8.36
N MET A 186 -9.33 -9.24 9.38
CA MET A 186 -9.86 -9.39 10.74
C MET A 186 -11.38 -9.21 10.77
N LEU A 187 -11.93 -8.22 10.07
CA LEU A 187 -13.38 -8.03 9.96
C LEU A 187 -14.07 -9.25 9.36
N SER A 188 -13.54 -9.82 8.27
CA SER A 188 -14.09 -11.06 7.68
C SER A 188 -14.00 -12.26 8.63
N GLY A 189 -12.93 -12.36 9.41
CA GLY A 189 -12.82 -13.38 10.46
C GLY A 189 -13.87 -13.23 11.56
N ILE A 190 -14.12 -12.01 12.01
CA ILE A 190 -15.16 -11.70 12.99
C ILE A 190 -16.56 -12.01 12.43
N GLU A 191 -16.84 -11.68 11.16
CA GLU A 191 -18.11 -12.03 10.51
C GLU A 191 -18.37 -13.55 10.50
N LEU A 192 -17.34 -14.35 10.24
CA LEU A 192 -17.42 -15.81 10.32
C LEU A 192 -17.66 -16.29 11.77
N SER A 193 -16.97 -15.68 12.74
CA SER A 193 -17.15 -15.98 14.17
C SER A 193 -18.57 -15.69 14.64
N ILE A 194 -19.14 -14.55 14.23
CA ILE A 194 -20.54 -14.18 14.49
C ILE A 194 -21.50 -15.21 13.88
N SER A 195 -21.27 -15.60 12.62
CA SER A 195 -22.11 -16.60 11.94
C SER A 195 -22.10 -17.95 12.66
N THR A 196 -20.91 -18.39 13.09
CA THR A 196 -20.71 -19.65 13.81
C THR A 196 -21.38 -19.62 15.18
N ALA A 197 -21.14 -18.57 15.98
CA ALA A 197 -21.75 -18.41 17.30
C ALA A 197 -23.29 -18.32 17.24
N SER A 198 -23.83 -17.68 16.19
CA SER A 198 -25.27 -17.61 15.94
C SER A 198 -25.87 -19.00 15.67
N GLN A 199 -25.19 -19.84 14.89
CA GLN A 199 -25.62 -21.23 14.64
C GLN A 199 -25.57 -22.10 15.91
N GLU A 200 -24.60 -21.84 16.79
CA GLU A 200 -24.45 -22.51 18.08
C GLU A 200 -25.41 -21.99 19.16
N ASN A 201 -26.22 -20.96 18.86
CA ASN A 201 -27.08 -20.23 19.81
C ASN A 201 -26.30 -19.59 20.99
N ASP A 202 -25.02 -19.27 20.78
CA ASP A 202 -24.20 -18.54 21.76
C ASP A 202 -24.37 -17.03 21.60
N PHE A 203 -25.48 -16.51 22.14
CA PHE A 203 -25.84 -15.09 22.05
C PHE A 203 -24.85 -14.16 22.77
N GLN A 204 -24.16 -14.66 23.80
CA GLN A 204 -23.14 -13.87 24.50
C GLN A 204 -21.97 -13.61 23.57
N LYS A 205 -21.42 -14.68 22.95
CA LYS A 205 -20.32 -14.56 22.00
C LYS A 205 -20.69 -13.73 20.76
N VAL A 206 -21.92 -13.85 20.25
CA VAL A 206 -22.41 -12.98 19.16
C VAL A 206 -22.31 -11.50 19.55
N THR A 207 -22.76 -11.14 20.76
CA THR A 207 -22.76 -9.75 21.24
C THR A 207 -21.34 -9.22 21.42
N GLU A 208 -20.44 -10.04 21.95
CA GLU A 208 -19.02 -9.71 22.12
C GLU A 208 -18.33 -9.46 20.76
N GLU A 209 -18.53 -10.37 19.79
CA GLU A 209 -17.95 -10.26 18.45
C GLU A 209 -18.53 -9.09 17.66
N GLN A 210 -19.83 -8.79 17.78
CA GLN A 210 -20.44 -7.59 17.19
C GLN A 210 -19.81 -6.31 17.74
N THR A 211 -19.53 -6.27 19.05
CA THR A 211 -18.87 -5.10 19.66
C THR A 211 -17.45 -4.91 19.10
N LYS A 212 -16.67 -6.00 18.98
CA LYS A 212 -15.35 -5.98 18.33
C LYS A 212 -15.45 -5.50 16.87
N TYR A 213 -16.40 -6.04 16.11
CA TYR A 213 -16.64 -5.66 14.72
C TYR A 213 -16.89 -4.15 14.56
N MET A 214 -17.77 -3.59 15.41
CA MET A 214 -18.11 -2.17 15.35
C MET A 214 -16.94 -1.26 15.69
N ASN A 215 -16.08 -1.66 16.63
CA ASN A 215 -14.87 -0.91 16.95
C ASN A 215 -13.86 -0.98 15.80
N LEU A 216 -13.66 -2.16 15.22
CA LEU A 216 -12.74 -2.35 14.10
C LEU A 216 -13.22 -1.65 12.82
N LYS A 217 -14.54 -1.54 12.61
CA LYS A 217 -15.12 -0.72 11.53
C LYS A 217 -14.80 0.77 11.64
N LYS A 218 -14.69 1.31 12.86
CA LYS A 218 -14.25 2.71 13.06
C LYS A 218 -12.80 2.89 12.61
N VAL A 219 -11.94 1.91 12.91
CA VAL A 219 -10.54 1.89 12.46
C VAL A 219 -10.45 1.76 10.94
N GLU A 220 -11.22 0.86 10.33
CA GLU A 220 -11.30 0.71 8.86
C GLU A 220 -11.68 2.04 8.19
N LYS A 221 -12.68 2.72 8.73
CA LYS A 221 -13.13 4.03 8.23
C LYS A 221 -12.02 5.07 8.35
N TYR A 222 -11.40 5.18 9.52
CA TYR A 222 -10.29 6.12 9.76
C TYR A 222 -9.13 5.91 8.77
N LEU A 223 -8.71 4.66 8.56
CA LEU A 223 -7.66 4.32 7.60
C LEU A 223 -8.08 4.62 6.16
N SER A 224 -9.33 4.33 5.80
CA SER A 224 -9.86 4.61 4.47
C SER A 224 -9.92 6.11 4.18
N ASP A 225 -10.32 6.93 5.15
CA ASP A 225 -10.36 8.39 5.02
C ASP A 225 -8.93 8.95 4.85
N LYS A 226 -7.96 8.45 5.63
CA LYS A 226 -6.54 8.83 5.53
C LYS A 226 -5.94 8.48 4.16
N LEU A 227 -6.38 7.39 3.53
CA LEU A 227 -5.96 6.97 2.20
C LEU A 227 -6.74 7.67 1.06
N GLY A 228 -7.97 8.11 1.32
CA GLY A 228 -8.92 8.64 0.33
C GLY A 228 -8.98 10.17 0.20
N ASN A 229 -8.52 10.93 1.20
CA ASN A 229 -8.61 12.40 1.25
C ASN A 229 -7.73 13.20 0.25
N ARG A 230 -7.37 12.62 -0.90
CA ARG A 230 -6.81 13.37 -2.06
C ARG A 230 -7.72 13.37 -3.30
N ALA A 231 -8.92 12.80 -3.22
CA ALA A 231 -9.96 13.14 -4.17
C ALA A 231 -10.83 14.26 -3.56
N ILE A 232 -10.79 15.45 -4.16
CA ILE A 232 -11.62 16.64 -3.88
C ILE A 232 -10.99 17.65 -2.89
N ILE A 233 -10.23 18.59 -3.46
CA ILE A 233 -10.46 20.03 -3.27
C ILE A 233 -10.52 20.65 -4.67
#